data_AF-A0A0K1JUQ9-F1
#
_entry.id   AF-A0A0K1JUQ9-F1
#
_cell.length_a   1.000
_cell.length_b   1.000
_cell.length_c   1.000
_cell.angle_alpha   90.00
_cell.angle_beta   90.00
_cell.angle_gamma   90.00
#
_symmetry.space_group_name_H-M   'P 1'
#
loop_
_entity.id
_entity.type
_entity.pdbx_description
1 polymer ?
#
loop_
_entity_poly.entity_id
_entity_poly.type
_entity_poly.pdbx_seq_one_letter_code
_entity_poly.pdbx_strand_id
1 'polypeptide(L)'
;MQKKYVLAGAGLALILGISLINWHAATPVKQDIHTPQTHPAPATIPKVVPPPLSSQATEDAPLSVQLDRLVATHDPENSYEAYWLIANCDTFNRQHDRMIFDMEEVTQNRNLIPYRGMNDSEKRHDAKLCAGMTERMRLSRFDYLATAAKAGVSGAIIQVAEEGPFGDRTALTTRPDDPLVQEWKAKVLDQLAKEAESGDLLTLNYLWSHTVTGDALIAKDPALTYRYAVAQGLIYRDLKGPAANEATMYAPEGQLMMSIVDLKPEQRMAERAAAQRIADKAREASKH
;
A
#
# COMPACT_ATOMS: atom_id res chain seq x y z
N MET A 1 36.85 -47.39 10.79
CA MET A 1 37.10 -46.92 9.41
C MET A 1 36.59 -45.48 9.30
N GLN A 2 37.52 -44.53 9.38
CA GLN A 2 37.28 -43.10 9.17
C GLN A 2 37.35 -42.81 7.67
N LYS A 3 36.42 -42.00 7.13
CA LYS A 3 36.69 -41.22 5.92
C LYS A 3 36.40 -39.76 6.20
N LYS A 4 37.50 -39.01 6.30
CA LYS A 4 37.59 -37.56 6.25
C LYS A 4 37.31 -37.13 4.81
N TYR A 5 36.54 -36.06 4.63
CA TYR A 5 36.69 -35.18 3.48
C TYR A 5 36.90 -33.76 4.00
N VAL A 6 38.07 -33.23 3.66
CA VAL A 6 38.56 -31.87 3.81
C VAL A 6 38.81 -31.35 2.40
N LEU A 7 38.81 -30.02 2.28
CA LEU A 7 39.16 -29.11 1.16
C LEU A 7 37.94 -28.44 0.52
N ALA A 8 37.68 -27.16 0.84
CA ALA A 8 38.34 -25.93 0.35
C ALA A 8 37.67 -25.46 -0.96
N GLY A 9 37.37 -24.19 -1.23
CA GLY A 9 37.66 -22.91 -0.60
C GLY A 9 37.48 -21.85 -1.70
N ALA A 10 36.80 -20.74 -1.40
CA ALA A 10 36.74 -19.44 -2.10
C ALA A 10 35.46 -18.75 -1.61
N GLY A 11 35.45 -17.60 -0.96
CA GLY A 11 36.24 -16.41 -1.24
C GLY A 11 35.27 -15.35 -1.77
N LEU A 12 34.53 -14.69 -0.88
CA LEU A 12 33.77 -13.48 -1.21
C LEU A 12 34.18 -12.39 -0.22
N ALA A 13 35.09 -11.55 -0.69
CA ALA A 13 35.61 -10.40 0.01
C ALA A 13 34.51 -9.33 0.12
N LEU A 14 34.29 -8.88 1.36
CA LEU A 14 33.64 -7.62 1.68
C LEU A 14 34.48 -6.48 1.11
N ILE A 15 33.93 -5.69 0.18
CA ILE A 15 34.47 -4.37 -0.16
C ILE A 15 33.61 -3.32 0.55
N LEU A 16 34.11 -2.88 1.69
CA LEU A 16 33.73 -1.65 2.37
C LEU A 16 34.36 -0.47 1.62
N GLY A 17 33.59 0.16 0.74
CA GLY A 17 33.95 1.43 0.12
C GLY A 17 33.53 2.61 1.00
N ILE A 18 34.41 3.04 1.89
CA ILE A 18 34.29 4.31 2.63
C ILE A 18 34.50 5.45 1.63
N SER A 19 33.43 6.18 1.30
CA SER A 19 33.54 7.48 0.63
C SER A 19 33.35 8.58 1.67
N LEU A 20 34.47 9.23 2.01
CA LEU A 20 34.51 10.45 2.80
C LEU A 20 33.87 11.59 1.99
N ILE A 21 32.67 12.03 2.39
CA ILE A 21 32.08 13.27 1.88
C ILE A 21 32.53 14.40 2.81
N ASN A 22 33.42 15.25 2.31
CA ASN A 22 33.84 16.50 2.95
C ASN A 22 32.67 17.49 2.99
N TRP A 23 32.14 17.73 4.19
CA TRP A 23 31.21 18.82 4.45
C TRP A 23 31.98 20.15 4.44
N HIS A 24 31.76 20.95 3.40
CA HIS A 24 32.15 22.35 3.43
C HIS A 24 31.12 23.13 4.25
N ALA A 25 31.61 23.82 5.29
CA ALA A 25 30.81 24.71 6.13
C ALA A 25 30.21 25.83 5.28
N ALA A 26 28.88 25.90 5.21
CA ALA A 26 28.18 27.06 4.70
C ALA A 26 28.27 28.21 5.72
N THR A 27 28.70 29.38 5.25
CA THR A 27 28.78 30.62 6.02
C THR A 27 27.39 31.12 6.42
N PRO A 28 27.24 31.77 7.60
CA PRO A 28 25.96 32.30 8.05
C PRO A 28 25.56 33.54 7.23
N VAL A 29 24.40 33.49 6.58
CA VAL A 29 23.74 34.64 5.96
C VAL A 29 23.15 35.51 7.05
N LYS A 30 23.50 36.81 7.06
CA LYS A 30 22.87 37.84 7.90
C LYS A 30 21.40 37.99 7.52
N GLN A 31 20.51 37.81 8.49
CA GLN A 31 19.11 38.21 8.39
C GLN A 31 19.00 39.72 8.63
N ASP A 32 18.63 40.48 7.61
CA ASP A 32 18.17 41.85 7.77
C ASP A 32 16.71 41.83 8.25
N ILE A 33 16.48 42.50 9.37
CA ILE A 33 15.17 42.64 10.03
C ILE A 33 14.31 43.57 9.17
N HIS A 34 13.28 43.04 8.52
CA HIS A 34 12.20 43.83 7.92
C HIS A 34 11.02 43.97 8.89
N THR A 35 10.56 45.21 8.99
CA THR A 35 9.49 45.71 9.86
C THR A 35 8.13 45.08 9.52
N PRO A 36 7.24 44.77 10.49
CA PRO A 36 5.95 44.15 10.20
C PRO A 36 4.99 45.15 9.52
N GLN A 37 4.53 44.83 8.31
CA GLN A 37 3.35 45.46 7.72
C GLN A 37 2.08 44.80 8.29
N THR A 38 1.19 45.62 8.85
CA THR A 38 -0.11 45.25 9.38
C THR A 38 -1.10 44.94 8.23
N HIS A 39 -1.42 43.67 8.04
CA HIS A 39 -2.55 43.25 7.21
C HIS A 39 -3.86 43.28 8.01
N PRO A 40 -5.00 43.67 7.40
CA PRO A 40 -6.31 43.63 8.04
C PRO A 40 -6.78 42.18 8.24
N ALA A 41 -7.43 41.94 9.39
CA ALA A 41 -7.89 40.63 9.85
C ALA A 41 -8.91 39.99 8.89
N PRO A 42 -8.78 38.68 8.55
CA PRO A 42 -9.86 37.94 7.92
C PRO A 42 -10.96 37.58 8.94
N ALA A 43 -12.19 37.51 8.42
CA ALA A 43 -13.43 37.34 9.13
C ALA A 43 -13.48 36.09 10.03
N THR A 44 -14.19 36.22 11.15
CA THR A 44 -14.46 35.20 12.16
C THR A 44 -15.20 34.01 11.55
N ILE A 45 -14.59 32.83 11.58
CA ILE A 45 -15.23 31.54 11.28
C ILE A 45 -16.30 31.29 12.36
N PRO A 46 -17.54 30.89 12.00
CA PRO A 46 -18.53 30.49 12.99
C PRO A 46 -18.00 29.30 13.81
N LYS A 47 -18.00 29.45 15.13
CA LYS A 47 -17.59 28.42 16.09
C LYS A 47 -18.51 27.21 15.93
N VAL A 48 -18.04 26.18 15.22
CA VAL A 48 -18.67 24.87 15.20
C VAL A 48 -18.64 24.35 16.63
N VAL A 49 -19.80 24.31 17.26
CA VAL A 49 -19.98 23.60 18.53
C VAL A 49 -19.91 22.11 18.19
N PRO A 50 -18.93 21.35 18.69
CA PRO A 50 -18.94 19.90 18.50
C PRO A 50 -20.08 19.30 19.33
N PRO A 51 -20.94 18.43 18.77
CA PRO A 51 -21.72 17.53 19.59
C PRO A 51 -20.76 16.62 20.39
N PRO A 52 -21.11 16.25 21.63
CA PRO A 52 -20.18 15.65 22.57
C PRO A 52 -19.98 14.14 22.34
N LEU A 53 -18.75 13.67 22.60
CA LEU A 53 -18.40 12.34 23.13
C LEU A 53 -19.17 11.14 22.54
N SER A 54 -18.68 10.55 21.44
CA SER A 54 -19.16 9.23 20.98
C SER A 54 -18.15 8.36 20.22
N SER A 55 -16.89 8.77 20.04
CA SER A 55 -15.90 7.93 19.33
C SER A 55 -15.40 6.73 20.16
N GLN A 56 -15.35 6.85 21.50
CA GLN A 56 -14.90 5.74 22.36
C GLN A 56 -15.99 4.69 22.59
N ALA A 57 -17.27 5.11 22.64
CA ALA A 57 -18.39 4.18 22.83
C ALA A 57 -18.66 3.31 21.58
N THR A 58 -18.20 3.74 20.41
CA THR A 58 -18.31 2.99 19.16
C THR A 58 -17.27 1.88 19.04
N GLU A 59 -16.07 2.09 19.56
CA GLU A 59 -14.94 1.14 19.44
C GLU A 59 -15.11 -0.07 20.38
N ASP A 60 -15.76 0.11 21.52
CA ASP A 60 -16.06 -0.96 22.49
C ASP A 60 -17.33 -1.78 22.16
N ALA A 61 -18.05 -1.45 21.08
CA ALA A 61 -19.27 -2.17 20.70
C ALA A 61 -18.95 -3.58 20.14
N PRO A 62 -19.83 -4.59 20.31
CA PRO A 62 -19.64 -5.91 19.71
C PRO A 62 -19.50 -5.83 18.19
N LEU A 63 -18.71 -6.74 17.60
CA LEU A 63 -18.44 -6.79 16.15
C LEU A 63 -19.70 -6.67 15.29
N SER A 64 -20.76 -7.41 15.64
CA SER A 64 -22.03 -7.39 14.88
C SER A 64 -22.65 -5.99 14.81
N VAL A 65 -22.61 -5.24 15.93
CA VAL A 65 -23.17 -3.89 16.00
C VAL A 65 -22.34 -2.91 15.17
N GLN A 66 -21.02 -3.07 15.16
CA GLN A 66 -20.15 -2.25 14.31
C GLN A 66 -20.40 -2.54 12.83
N LEU A 67 -20.51 -3.82 12.44
CA LEU A 67 -20.84 -4.22 11.07
C LEU A 67 -22.20 -3.71 10.62
N ASP A 68 -23.24 -3.86 11.43
CA ASP A 68 -24.59 -3.40 11.09
C ASP A 68 -24.61 -1.89 10.83
N ARG A 69 -23.83 -1.10 11.59
CA ARG A 69 -23.69 0.35 11.39
C ARG A 69 -23.01 0.68 10.07
N LEU A 70 -21.88 0.04 9.77
CA LEU A 70 -21.13 0.27 8.54
C LEU A 70 -21.99 -0.06 7.31
N VAL A 71 -22.63 -1.24 7.32
CA VAL A 71 -23.44 -1.72 6.20
C VAL A 71 -24.71 -0.88 5.99
N ALA A 72 -25.31 -0.35 7.06
CA ALA A 72 -26.50 0.50 6.97
C ALA A 72 -26.28 1.81 6.22
N THR A 73 -25.03 2.27 6.08
CA THR A 73 -24.71 3.50 5.34
C THR A 73 -24.85 3.36 3.83
N HIS A 74 -24.77 2.11 3.31
CA HIS A 74 -24.62 1.82 1.89
C HIS A 74 -23.45 2.53 1.20
N ASP A 75 -22.48 3.02 1.97
CA ASP A 75 -21.25 3.63 1.48
C ASP A 75 -20.23 2.53 1.11
N PRO A 76 -19.68 2.53 -0.12
CA PRO A 76 -18.62 1.59 -0.49
C PRO A 76 -17.38 1.64 0.40
N GLU A 77 -17.01 2.80 0.94
CA GLU A 77 -15.86 2.94 1.85
C GLU A 77 -16.14 2.19 3.17
N ASN A 78 -17.33 2.35 3.72
CA ASN A 78 -17.74 1.61 4.92
C ASN A 78 -17.88 0.10 4.66
N SER A 79 -18.18 -0.29 3.41
CA SER A 79 -18.13 -1.70 3.01
C SER A 79 -16.69 -2.22 3.05
N TYR A 80 -15.71 -1.43 2.61
CA TYR A 80 -14.30 -1.81 2.71
C TYR A 80 -13.82 -1.88 4.17
N GLU A 81 -14.26 -0.95 5.01
CA GLU A 81 -14.00 -0.99 6.45
C GLU A 81 -14.61 -2.24 7.10
N ALA A 82 -15.84 -2.60 6.74
CA ALA A 82 -16.49 -3.82 7.23
C ALA A 82 -15.73 -5.09 6.84
N TYR A 83 -15.15 -5.13 5.63
CA TYR A 83 -14.24 -6.19 5.22
C TYR A 83 -13.03 -6.28 6.16
N TRP A 84 -12.33 -5.16 6.40
CA TRP A 84 -11.14 -5.14 7.24
C TRP A 84 -11.43 -5.51 8.70
N LEU A 85 -12.57 -5.09 9.23
CA LEU A 85 -12.99 -5.44 10.58
C LEU A 85 -13.10 -6.97 10.76
N ILE A 86 -13.71 -7.65 9.79
CA ILE A 86 -13.84 -9.12 9.80
C ILE A 86 -12.50 -9.79 9.49
N ALA A 87 -11.73 -9.30 8.51
CA ALA A 87 -10.44 -9.88 8.13
C ALA A 87 -9.41 -9.81 9.26
N ASN A 88 -9.41 -8.71 10.02
CA ASN A 88 -8.59 -8.56 11.22
C ASN A 88 -9.02 -9.54 12.31
N CYS A 89 -10.33 -9.72 12.53
CA CYS A 89 -10.83 -10.72 13.46
C CYS A 89 -10.52 -12.16 13.04
N ASP A 90 -10.56 -12.49 11.75
CA ASP A 90 -10.16 -13.82 11.25
C ASP A 90 -8.66 -14.08 11.52
N THR A 91 -7.83 -13.09 11.24
CA THR A 91 -6.37 -13.15 11.50
C THR A 91 -6.11 -13.33 13.00
N PHE A 92 -6.72 -12.50 13.84
CA PHE A 92 -6.57 -12.56 15.29
C PHE A 92 -7.08 -13.88 15.88
N ASN A 93 -8.25 -14.37 15.46
CA ASN A 93 -8.79 -15.63 15.97
C ASN A 93 -7.92 -16.84 15.61
N ARG A 94 -7.16 -16.77 14.51
CA ARG A 94 -6.22 -17.82 14.08
C ARG A 94 -4.85 -17.72 14.73
N GLN A 95 -4.34 -16.51 14.89
CA GLN A 95 -2.93 -16.26 15.23
C GLN A 95 -2.75 -15.69 16.64
N HIS A 96 -3.82 -15.23 17.27
CA HIS A 96 -3.83 -14.46 18.53
C HIS A 96 -2.92 -13.21 18.48
N ASP A 97 -2.68 -12.71 17.27
CA ASP A 97 -1.87 -11.53 16.98
C ASP A 97 -2.26 -11.00 15.58
N ARG A 98 -1.94 -9.74 15.31
CA ARG A 98 -1.98 -9.14 13.96
C ARG A 98 -1.02 -7.96 13.89
N MET A 99 -0.62 -7.58 12.68
CA MET A 99 0.21 -6.39 12.51
C MET A 99 -0.62 -5.13 12.81
N ILE A 100 -0.08 -4.28 13.69
CA ILE A 100 -0.59 -2.96 13.98
C ILE A 100 0.28 -1.95 13.24
N PHE A 101 -0.36 -1.09 12.45
CA PHE A 101 0.32 0.04 11.85
C PHE A 101 0.67 1.05 12.94
N ASP A 102 1.95 1.36 13.08
CA ASP A 102 2.46 2.25 14.11
C ASP A 102 3.62 3.08 13.54
N MET A 103 3.36 4.36 13.27
CA MET A 103 4.37 5.28 12.75
C MET A 103 5.41 5.66 13.81
N GLU A 104 5.14 5.43 15.10
CA GLU A 104 6.14 5.66 16.15
C GLU A 104 7.35 4.74 15.98
N GLU A 105 7.12 3.53 15.47
CA GLU A 105 8.19 2.55 15.22
C GLU A 105 9.24 3.06 14.23
N VAL A 106 8.82 3.74 13.16
CA VAL A 106 9.73 4.33 12.17
C VAL A 106 10.31 5.64 12.68
N THR A 107 9.48 6.52 13.26
CA THR A 107 9.95 7.84 13.72
C THR A 107 10.93 7.75 14.89
N GLN A 108 10.87 6.68 15.69
CA GLN A 108 11.82 6.39 16.76
C GLN A 108 12.99 5.50 16.31
N ASN A 109 13.14 5.22 15.02
CA ASN A 109 14.15 4.32 14.45
C ASN A 109 14.18 2.91 15.09
N ARG A 110 13.04 2.42 15.58
CA ARG A 110 12.93 1.08 16.17
C ARG A 110 12.72 0.00 15.12
N ASN A 111 12.01 0.33 14.05
CA ASN A 111 11.81 -0.53 12.90
C ASN A 111 11.94 0.24 11.57
N LEU A 112 12.32 -0.49 10.52
CA LEU A 112 12.38 0.04 9.16
C LEU A 112 11.01 0.13 8.48
N ILE A 113 10.00 -0.53 9.06
CA ILE A 113 8.63 -0.55 8.57
C ILE A 113 7.68 -0.10 9.71
N PRO A 114 6.59 0.61 9.39
CA PRO A 114 5.66 1.16 10.39
C PRO A 114 4.67 0.11 10.87
N TYR A 115 5.16 -1.07 11.22
CA TYR A 115 4.33 -2.17 11.71
C TYR A 115 4.98 -2.89 12.87
N ARG A 116 4.16 -3.27 13.84
CA ARG A 116 4.55 -4.11 14.99
C ARG A 116 3.49 -5.15 15.30
N GLY A 117 3.82 -6.13 16.14
CA GLY A 117 2.83 -7.01 16.75
C GLY A 117 1.97 -6.27 17.78
N MET A 118 0.89 -6.92 18.21
CA MET A 118 -0.03 -6.35 19.20
C MET A 118 0.58 -6.36 20.61
N ASN A 119 0.29 -5.32 21.38
CA ASN A 119 0.50 -5.32 22.82
C ASN A 119 -0.67 -5.99 23.57
N ASP A 120 -0.50 -6.23 24.87
CA ASP A 120 -1.51 -6.94 25.68
C ASP A 120 -2.87 -6.24 25.74
N SER A 121 -2.90 -4.91 25.65
CA SER A 121 -4.15 -4.15 25.66
C SER A 121 -4.92 -4.34 24.37
N GLU A 122 -4.23 -4.26 23.24
CA GLU A 122 -4.79 -4.52 21.91
C GLU A 122 -5.28 -5.96 21.81
N LYS A 123 -4.48 -6.94 22.29
CA LYS A 123 -4.90 -8.35 22.31
C LYS A 123 -6.18 -8.55 23.11
N ARG A 124 -6.31 -7.90 24.27
CA ARG A 124 -7.55 -7.93 25.08
C ARG A 124 -8.73 -7.24 24.39
N HIS A 125 -8.48 -6.16 23.66
CA HIS A 125 -9.51 -5.48 22.90
C HIS A 125 -10.05 -6.38 21.78
N ASP A 126 -9.16 -6.89 20.92
CA ASP A 126 -9.53 -7.79 19.82
C ASP A 126 -10.17 -9.08 20.32
N ALA A 127 -9.70 -9.64 21.44
CA ALA A 127 -10.33 -10.80 22.05
C ALA A 127 -11.81 -10.54 22.41
N LYS A 128 -12.16 -9.34 22.87
CA LYS A 128 -13.56 -8.97 23.15
C LYS A 128 -14.34 -8.71 21.87
N LEU A 129 -13.75 -7.93 20.95
CA LEU A 129 -14.38 -7.56 19.69
C LEU A 129 -14.72 -8.80 18.85
N CYS A 130 -13.76 -9.71 18.71
CA CYS A 130 -13.83 -10.85 17.80
C CYS A 130 -14.47 -12.11 18.41
N ALA A 131 -14.77 -12.12 19.72
CA ALA A 131 -15.37 -13.27 20.43
C ALA A 131 -16.70 -13.73 19.82
N GLY A 132 -17.49 -12.80 19.28
CA GLY A 132 -18.79 -13.08 18.68
C GLY A 132 -18.76 -13.36 17.17
N MET A 133 -17.59 -13.46 16.56
CA MET A 133 -17.49 -13.63 15.11
C MET A 133 -18.04 -14.98 14.67
N THR A 134 -19.07 -14.95 13.84
CA THR A 134 -19.69 -16.17 13.28
C THR A 134 -19.07 -16.53 11.94
N GLU A 135 -19.22 -17.81 11.55
CA GLU A 135 -18.85 -18.29 10.22
C GLU A 135 -19.54 -17.51 9.09
N ARG A 136 -20.82 -17.17 9.29
CA ARG A 136 -21.57 -16.34 8.34
C ARG A 136 -20.92 -14.97 8.16
N MET A 137 -20.55 -14.29 9.26
CA MET A 137 -19.84 -13.00 9.17
C MET A 137 -18.51 -13.17 8.44
N ARG A 138 -17.75 -14.21 8.78
CA ARG A 138 -16.48 -14.53 8.12
C ARG A 138 -16.65 -14.63 6.61
N LEU A 139 -17.68 -15.33 6.13
CA LEU A 139 -17.95 -15.47 4.69
C LEU A 139 -18.48 -14.17 4.05
N SER A 140 -19.34 -13.42 4.74
CA SER A 140 -19.90 -12.15 4.23
C SER A 140 -18.84 -11.08 3.94
N ARG A 141 -17.61 -11.19 4.48
CA ARG A 141 -16.52 -10.24 4.18
C ARG A 141 -16.24 -10.12 2.68
N PHE A 142 -16.41 -11.20 1.92
CA PHE A 142 -16.16 -11.20 0.48
C PHE A 142 -17.22 -10.39 -0.28
N ASP A 143 -18.46 -10.35 0.21
CA ASP A 143 -19.52 -9.53 -0.40
C ASP A 143 -19.26 -8.03 -0.17
N TYR A 144 -18.79 -7.66 1.02
CA TYR A 144 -18.39 -6.28 1.33
C TYR A 144 -17.20 -5.85 0.48
N LEU A 145 -16.20 -6.72 0.36
CA LEU A 145 -15.03 -6.47 -0.46
C LEU A 145 -15.40 -6.34 -1.95
N ALA A 146 -16.26 -7.21 -2.48
CA ALA A 146 -16.74 -7.13 -3.85
C ALA A 146 -17.52 -5.83 -4.12
N THR A 147 -18.28 -5.36 -3.13
CA THR A 147 -19.01 -4.08 -3.20
C THR A 147 -18.04 -2.90 -3.27
N ALA A 148 -17.07 -2.85 -2.36
CA ALA A 148 -16.04 -1.81 -2.34
C ALA A 148 -15.20 -1.79 -3.62
N ALA A 149 -14.73 -2.97 -4.06
CA ALA A 149 -13.97 -3.10 -5.30
C ALA A 149 -14.80 -2.62 -6.49
N LYS A 150 -16.05 -3.06 -6.64
CA LYS A 150 -16.91 -2.61 -7.75
C LYS A 150 -17.09 -1.09 -7.81
N ALA A 151 -17.07 -0.41 -6.66
CA ALA A 151 -17.18 1.03 -6.58
C ALA A 151 -15.85 1.78 -6.81
N GLY A 152 -14.72 1.06 -6.91
CA GLY A 152 -13.40 1.65 -7.09
C GLY A 152 -12.80 2.24 -5.81
N VAL A 153 -13.18 1.71 -4.63
CA VAL A 153 -12.53 2.07 -3.37
C VAL A 153 -11.06 1.68 -3.43
N SER A 154 -10.16 2.64 -3.18
CA SER A 154 -8.71 2.44 -3.30
C SER A 154 -8.24 1.27 -2.43
N GLY A 155 -7.48 0.35 -3.04
CA GLY A 155 -6.96 -0.84 -2.37
C GLY A 155 -7.96 -2.00 -2.22
N ALA A 156 -9.25 -1.82 -2.51
CA ALA A 156 -10.22 -2.91 -2.42
C ALA A 156 -9.94 -4.00 -3.46
N ILE A 157 -9.61 -3.65 -4.71
CA ILE A 157 -9.27 -4.66 -5.73
C ILE A 157 -7.99 -5.44 -5.39
N ILE A 158 -7.02 -4.79 -4.73
CA ILE A 158 -5.81 -5.46 -4.23
C ILE A 158 -6.21 -6.54 -3.24
N GLN A 159 -7.11 -6.24 -2.30
CA GLN A 159 -7.58 -7.24 -1.36
C GLN A 159 -8.42 -8.35 -2.01
N VAL A 160 -9.15 -8.07 -3.10
CA VAL A 160 -9.78 -9.13 -3.89
C VAL A 160 -8.70 -10.07 -4.44
N ALA A 161 -7.64 -9.53 -5.02
CA ALA A 161 -6.51 -10.30 -5.54
C ALA A 161 -5.86 -11.18 -4.46
N GLU A 162 -5.59 -10.62 -3.28
CA GLU A 162 -4.96 -11.32 -2.15
C GLU A 162 -5.83 -12.41 -1.53
N GLU A 163 -7.15 -12.27 -1.54
CA GLU A 163 -8.06 -13.30 -1.05
C GLU A 163 -8.23 -14.48 -2.02
N GLY A 164 -7.89 -14.26 -3.30
CA GLY A 164 -7.98 -15.27 -4.35
C GLY A 164 -9.40 -15.60 -4.79
N PRO A 165 -9.54 -16.49 -5.80
CA PRO A 165 -10.84 -16.88 -6.35
C PRO A 165 -11.80 -17.39 -5.27
N PHE A 166 -12.90 -16.68 -5.05
CA PHE A 166 -13.96 -17.05 -4.09
C PHE A 166 -13.46 -17.24 -2.65
N GLY A 167 -12.37 -16.57 -2.27
CA GLY A 167 -11.75 -16.69 -0.95
C GLY A 167 -10.76 -17.84 -0.78
N ASP A 168 -10.45 -18.56 -1.86
CA ASP A 168 -9.41 -19.59 -1.89
C ASP A 168 -8.13 -19.04 -2.53
N ARG A 169 -7.19 -18.63 -1.68
CA ARG A 169 -5.87 -18.10 -2.07
C ARG A 169 -5.02 -19.07 -2.88
N THR A 170 -5.34 -20.36 -2.83
CA THR A 170 -4.59 -21.40 -3.54
C THR A 170 -5.19 -21.75 -4.90
N ALA A 171 -6.40 -21.28 -5.22
CA ALA A 171 -7.14 -21.73 -6.39
C ALA A 171 -6.38 -21.49 -7.71
N LEU A 172 -5.65 -20.38 -7.83
CA LEU A 172 -4.84 -20.07 -9.01
C LEU A 172 -3.72 -21.08 -9.26
N THR A 173 -3.26 -21.81 -8.23
CA THR A 173 -2.21 -22.82 -8.34
C THR A 173 -2.77 -24.24 -8.34
N THR A 174 -3.83 -24.51 -7.56
CA THR A 174 -4.39 -25.86 -7.39
C THR A 174 -5.41 -26.25 -8.45
N ARG A 175 -6.09 -25.27 -9.05
CA ARG A 175 -7.12 -25.47 -10.08
C ARG A 175 -7.05 -24.38 -11.16
N PRO A 176 -5.90 -24.21 -11.83
CA PRO A 176 -5.71 -23.16 -12.82
C PRO A 176 -6.64 -23.28 -14.03
N ASP A 177 -7.05 -24.49 -14.40
CA ASP A 177 -7.89 -24.73 -15.59
C ASP A 177 -9.40 -24.63 -15.31
N ASP A 178 -9.80 -24.35 -14.07
CA ASP A 178 -11.21 -24.11 -13.71
C ASP A 178 -11.72 -22.84 -14.42
N PRO A 179 -12.78 -22.92 -15.26
CA PRO A 179 -13.30 -21.77 -15.99
C PRO A 179 -13.68 -20.59 -15.10
N LEU A 180 -14.18 -20.86 -13.88
CA LEU A 180 -14.56 -19.81 -12.94
C LEU A 180 -13.32 -19.11 -12.34
N VAL A 181 -12.23 -19.83 -12.17
CA VAL A 181 -10.94 -19.27 -11.71
C VAL A 181 -10.33 -18.39 -12.81
N GLN A 182 -10.43 -18.82 -14.07
CA GLN A 182 -9.97 -18.03 -15.22
C GLN A 182 -10.78 -16.75 -15.42
N GLU A 183 -12.11 -16.84 -15.31
CA GLU A 183 -13.00 -15.68 -15.38
C GLU A 183 -12.70 -14.68 -14.25
N TRP A 184 -12.57 -15.18 -13.01
CA TRP A 184 -12.19 -14.36 -11.87
C TRP A 184 -10.84 -13.65 -12.10
N LYS A 185 -9.82 -14.40 -12.59
CA LYS A 185 -8.48 -13.87 -12.85
C LYS A 185 -8.53 -12.75 -13.89
N ALA A 186 -9.24 -12.97 -14.99
CA ALA A 186 -9.39 -11.96 -16.04
C ALA A 186 -10.05 -10.68 -15.51
N LYS A 187 -11.10 -10.82 -14.69
CA LYS A 187 -11.81 -9.68 -14.08
C LYS A 187 -10.94 -8.89 -13.11
N VAL A 188 -10.20 -9.58 -12.24
CA VAL A 188 -9.30 -8.93 -11.27
C VAL A 188 -8.17 -8.19 -11.98
N LEU A 189 -7.55 -8.81 -13.00
CA LEU A 189 -6.48 -8.18 -13.77
C LEU A 189 -6.97 -6.95 -14.56
N ASP A 190 -8.15 -7.02 -15.19
CA ASP A 190 -8.76 -5.88 -15.88
C ASP A 190 -9.01 -4.72 -14.91
N GLN A 191 -9.52 -5.00 -13.71
CA GLN A 191 -9.79 -3.96 -12.73
C GLN A 191 -8.52 -3.37 -12.12
N LEU A 192 -7.53 -4.19 -11.76
CA LEU A 192 -6.21 -3.72 -11.31
C LEU A 192 -5.57 -2.82 -12.37
N ALA A 193 -5.63 -3.20 -13.65
CA ALA A 193 -5.10 -2.38 -14.73
C ALA A 193 -5.84 -1.04 -14.84
N LYS A 194 -7.16 -1.02 -14.71
CA LYS A 194 -7.96 0.22 -14.75
C LYS A 194 -7.62 1.17 -13.61
N GLU A 195 -7.45 0.67 -12.39
CA GLU A 195 -7.08 1.48 -11.22
C GLU A 195 -5.62 1.97 -11.31
N ALA A 196 -4.69 1.15 -11.78
CA ALA A 196 -3.32 1.61 -12.06
C ALA A 196 -3.29 2.69 -13.15
N GLU A 197 -4.06 2.51 -14.23
CA GLU A 197 -4.14 3.46 -15.35
C GLU A 197 -4.92 4.74 -15.02
N SER A 198 -5.62 4.80 -13.87
CA SER A 198 -6.18 6.03 -13.31
C SER A 198 -5.18 6.78 -12.41
N GLY A 199 -4.08 6.12 -12.04
CA GLY A 199 -3.04 6.69 -11.18
C GLY A 199 -3.20 6.36 -9.70
N ASP A 200 -3.98 5.34 -9.33
CA ASP A 200 -4.07 4.87 -7.95
C ASP A 200 -2.70 4.37 -7.46
N LEU A 201 -2.14 5.05 -6.45
CA LEU A 201 -0.78 4.78 -5.98
C LEU A 201 -0.63 3.41 -5.32
N LEU A 202 -1.67 2.91 -4.64
CA LEU A 202 -1.63 1.59 -4.02
C LEU A 202 -1.58 0.49 -5.08
N THR A 203 -2.39 0.63 -6.13
CA THR A 203 -2.47 -0.34 -7.23
C THR A 203 -1.24 -0.28 -8.12
N LEU A 204 -0.69 0.91 -8.39
CA LEU A 204 0.60 1.05 -9.06
C LEU A 204 1.69 0.30 -8.27
N ASN A 205 1.74 0.50 -6.95
CA ASN A 205 2.70 -0.16 -6.08
C ASN A 205 2.56 -1.69 -6.09
N TYR A 206 1.33 -2.17 -5.97
CA TYR A 206 1.00 -3.59 -6.06
C TYR A 206 1.44 -4.19 -7.40
N LEU A 207 1.03 -3.60 -8.52
CA LEU A 207 1.33 -4.16 -9.83
C LEU A 207 2.83 -4.16 -10.14
N TRP A 208 3.56 -3.06 -9.92
CA TRP A 208 4.98 -3.05 -10.29
C TRP A 208 5.76 -4.09 -9.47
N SER A 209 5.46 -4.22 -8.18
CA SER A 209 6.16 -5.18 -7.31
C SER A 209 5.91 -6.63 -7.74
N HIS A 210 4.68 -6.96 -8.14
CA HIS A 210 4.33 -8.30 -8.62
C HIS A 210 4.83 -8.58 -10.05
N THR A 211 4.86 -7.59 -10.96
CA THR A 211 5.35 -7.80 -12.33
C THR A 211 6.86 -7.99 -12.42
N VAL A 212 7.65 -7.66 -11.38
CA VAL A 212 9.11 -7.88 -11.36
C VAL A 212 9.45 -9.37 -11.45
N THR A 213 8.79 -10.19 -10.62
CA THR A 213 9.05 -11.63 -10.53
C THR A 213 7.95 -12.47 -11.17
N GLY A 214 6.72 -11.96 -11.18
CA GLY A 214 5.51 -12.70 -11.50
C GLY A 214 5.10 -13.68 -10.41
N ASP A 215 3.85 -14.13 -10.48
CA ASP A 215 3.21 -15.16 -9.67
C ASP A 215 2.04 -15.82 -10.44
N ALA A 216 1.16 -16.55 -9.74
CA ALA A 216 0.03 -17.25 -10.35
C ALA A 216 -1.07 -16.31 -10.89
N LEU A 217 -1.20 -15.11 -10.33
CA LEU A 217 -2.13 -14.06 -10.76
C LEU A 217 -1.49 -13.18 -11.84
N ILE A 218 -0.33 -12.59 -11.54
CA ILE A 218 0.33 -11.56 -12.35
C ILE A 218 1.56 -12.15 -13.03
N ALA A 219 1.62 -12.08 -14.36
CA ALA A 219 2.81 -12.52 -15.08
C ALA A 219 3.99 -11.56 -14.87
N LYS A 220 5.21 -12.10 -14.91
CA LYS A 220 6.40 -11.28 -15.00
C LYS A 220 6.36 -10.44 -16.29
N ASP A 221 6.49 -9.14 -16.15
CA ASP A 221 6.49 -8.20 -17.27
C ASP A 221 7.41 -7.00 -16.96
N PRO A 222 8.63 -6.97 -17.53
CA PRO A 222 9.56 -5.86 -17.33
C PRO A 222 9.05 -4.52 -17.86
N ALA A 223 8.21 -4.52 -18.90
CA ALA A 223 7.65 -3.30 -19.48
C ALA A 223 6.62 -2.68 -18.53
N LEU A 224 5.68 -3.48 -18.02
CA LEU A 224 4.71 -3.02 -17.02
C LEU A 224 5.38 -2.65 -15.68
N THR A 225 6.40 -3.41 -15.26
CA THR A 225 7.21 -3.07 -14.08
C THR A 225 7.76 -1.65 -14.19
N TYR A 226 8.42 -1.34 -15.32
CA TYR A 226 8.98 -0.02 -15.56
C TYR A 226 7.89 1.05 -15.63
N ARG A 227 6.82 0.81 -16.40
CA ARG A 227 5.72 1.76 -16.56
C ARG A 227 5.13 2.16 -15.21
N TYR A 228 4.72 1.19 -14.41
CA TYR A 228 4.01 1.47 -13.16
C TYR A 228 4.91 2.06 -12.08
N ALA A 229 6.15 1.57 -11.96
CA ALA A 229 7.12 2.17 -11.04
C ALA A 229 7.42 3.63 -11.42
N VAL A 230 7.71 3.91 -12.70
CA VAL A 230 7.97 5.28 -13.17
C VAL A 230 6.75 6.17 -12.98
N ALA A 231 5.54 5.68 -13.26
CA ALA A 231 4.31 6.44 -13.02
C ALA A 231 4.18 6.85 -11.55
N GLN A 232 4.42 5.90 -10.63
CA GLN A 232 4.43 6.16 -9.18
C GLN A 232 5.48 7.23 -8.80
N GLY A 233 6.69 7.17 -9.36
CA GLY A 233 7.72 8.19 -9.16
C GLY A 233 7.31 9.59 -9.62
N LEU A 234 6.68 9.68 -10.80
CA LEU A 234 6.18 10.94 -11.36
C LEU A 234 5.06 11.54 -10.50
N ILE A 235 4.13 10.70 -10.01
CA ILE A 235 3.05 11.15 -9.12
C ILE A 235 3.62 11.63 -7.77
N TYR A 236 4.55 10.87 -7.16
CA TYR A 236 5.16 11.33 -5.90
C TYR A 236 5.98 12.61 -6.06
N ARG A 237 6.64 12.81 -7.20
CA ARG A 237 7.32 14.08 -7.49
C ARG A 237 6.34 15.24 -7.44
N ASP A 238 5.14 15.07 -8.02
CA ASP A 238 4.13 16.13 -8.06
C ASP A 238 3.52 16.37 -6.67
N LEU A 239 3.34 15.31 -5.86
CA LEU A 239 2.75 15.39 -4.51
C LEU A 239 3.72 15.88 -3.43
N LYS A 240 4.98 15.42 -3.47
CA LYS A 240 5.98 15.60 -2.40
C LYS A 240 7.22 16.39 -2.85
N GLY A 241 7.29 16.76 -4.13
CA GLY A 241 8.41 17.47 -4.72
C GLY A 241 9.51 16.54 -5.29
N PRO A 242 10.43 17.08 -6.10
CA PRO A 242 11.43 16.31 -6.83
C PRO A 242 12.53 15.68 -5.97
N ALA A 243 12.70 16.13 -4.74
CA ALA A 243 13.69 15.57 -3.82
C ALA A 243 13.12 14.45 -2.93
N ALA A 244 11.83 14.10 -3.07
CA ALA A 244 11.24 13.01 -2.30
C ALA A 244 11.93 11.68 -2.62
N ASN A 245 12.09 10.83 -1.60
CA ASN A 245 12.76 9.53 -1.74
C ASN A 245 12.05 8.67 -2.79
N GLU A 246 10.73 8.66 -2.80
CA GLU A 246 9.94 7.90 -3.75
C GLU A 246 10.08 8.44 -5.18
N ALA A 247 10.12 9.77 -5.34
CA ALA A 247 10.32 10.41 -6.65
C ALA A 247 11.70 10.09 -7.26
N THR A 248 12.74 10.04 -6.43
CA THR A 248 14.11 9.74 -6.86
C THR A 248 14.35 8.25 -7.06
N MET A 249 13.79 7.40 -6.18
CA MET A 249 13.91 5.94 -6.26
C MET A 249 13.32 5.40 -7.56
N TYR A 250 12.15 5.91 -7.97
CA TYR A 250 11.46 5.48 -9.18
C TYR A 250 11.71 6.40 -10.39
N ALA A 251 12.75 7.24 -10.33
CA ALA A 251 13.10 8.08 -11.47
C ALA A 251 13.42 7.19 -12.69
N PRO A 252 13.06 7.61 -13.92
CA PRO A 252 13.29 6.82 -15.15
C PRO A 252 14.73 6.34 -15.35
N GLU A 253 15.69 7.16 -14.92
CA GLU A 253 17.15 6.90 -14.99
C GLU A 253 17.74 6.54 -13.60
N GLY A 254 16.88 6.30 -12.61
CA GLY A 254 17.28 5.98 -11.25
C GLY A 254 17.93 4.59 -11.15
N GLN A 255 18.81 4.43 -10.17
CA GLN A 255 19.56 3.19 -9.97
C GLN A 255 18.66 1.95 -9.86
N LEU A 256 17.50 2.08 -9.21
CA LEU A 256 16.53 0.99 -9.10
C LEU A 256 16.01 0.61 -10.49
N MET A 257 15.47 1.55 -11.25
CA MET A 257 14.91 1.27 -12.59
C MET A 257 15.94 0.71 -13.58
N MET A 258 17.21 1.06 -13.40
CA MET A 258 18.30 0.50 -14.20
C MET A 258 18.70 -0.92 -13.75
N SER A 259 18.47 -1.29 -12.49
CA SER A 259 18.86 -2.60 -11.96
C SER A 259 17.77 -3.66 -12.02
N ILE A 260 16.50 -3.28 -11.92
CA ILE A 260 15.38 -4.24 -11.85
C ILE A 260 14.69 -4.49 -13.20
N VAL A 261 14.95 -3.65 -14.19
CA VAL A 261 14.32 -3.77 -15.52
C VAL A 261 15.36 -3.77 -16.63
N ASP A 262 15.37 -4.85 -17.41
CA ASP A 262 16.12 -4.96 -18.66
C ASP A 262 15.19 -4.69 -19.85
N LEU A 263 15.16 -3.42 -20.28
CA LEU A 263 14.45 -2.97 -21.48
C LEU A 263 15.41 -2.28 -22.43
N LYS A 264 15.17 -2.48 -23.73
CA LYS A 264 15.86 -1.74 -24.79
C LYS A 264 15.49 -0.24 -24.72
N PRO A 265 16.35 0.67 -25.20
CA PRO A 265 16.09 2.11 -25.14
C PRO A 265 14.74 2.53 -25.74
N GLU A 266 14.35 1.96 -26.87
CA GLU A 266 13.06 2.24 -27.52
C GLU A 266 11.86 1.83 -26.67
N GLN A 267 11.97 0.69 -25.97
CA GLN A 267 10.93 0.22 -25.05
C GLN A 267 10.84 1.12 -23.83
N ARG A 268 11.98 1.52 -23.25
CA ARG A 268 12.01 2.48 -22.12
C ARG A 268 11.35 3.80 -22.50
N MET A 269 11.61 4.34 -23.69
CA MET A 269 10.97 5.57 -24.15
C MET A 269 9.45 5.42 -24.27
N ALA A 270 8.98 4.32 -24.88
CA ALA A 270 7.56 4.05 -25.03
C ALA A 270 6.85 3.89 -23.66
N GLU A 271 7.45 3.13 -22.76
CA GLU A 271 6.89 2.89 -21.42
C GLU A 271 6.97 4.13 -20.52
N ARG A 272 8.00 4.95 -20.66
CA ARG A 272 8.06 6.27 -20.00
C ARG A 272 6.94 7.20 -20.48
N ALA A 273 6.64 7.20 -21.78
CA ALA A 273 5.52 7.96 -22.31
C ALA A 273 4.18 7.44 -21.78
N ALA A 274 4.03 6.12 -21.60
CA ALA A 274 2.86 5.53 -20.94
C ALA A 274 2.75 5.93 -19.47
N ALA A 275 3.85 5.85 -18.72
CA ALA A 275 3.90 6.28 -17.33
C ALA A 275 3.52 7.75 -17.14
N GLN A 276 3.97 8.63 -18.05
CA GLN A 276 3.60 10.04 -18.03
C GLN A 276 2.09 10.25 -18.20
N ARG A 277 1.43 9.48 -19.09
CA ARG A 277 -0.04 9.56 -19.26
C ARG A 277 -0.79 9.17 -18.00
N ILE A 278 -0.31 8.16 -17.26
CA ILE A 278 -0.89 7.76 -15.97
C ILE A 278 -0.74 8.91 -14.96
N ALA A 279 0.45 9.47 -14.82
CA ALA A 279 0.71 10.57 -13.91
C ALA A 279 -0.11 11.84 -14.24
N ASP A 280 -0.31 12.13 -15.53
CA ASP A 280 -1.12 13.26 -15.97
C ASP A 280 -2.60 13.07 -15.60
N LYS A 281 -3.16 11.87 -15.79
CA LYS A 281 -4.53 11.54 -15.34
C LYS A 281 -4.67 11.68 -13.82
N ALA A 282 -3.69 11.18 -13.05
CA ALA A 282 -3.69 11.33 -11.59
C ALA A 282 -3.72 12.80 -11.16
N ARG A 283 -2.95 13.65 -11.85
CA ARG A 283 -2.90 15.10 -11.62
C ARG A 283 -4.21 15.80 -12.02
N GLU A 284 -4.91 15.30 -13.04
CA GLU A 284 -6.22 15.82 -13.41
C GLU A 284 -7.28 15.45 -12.37
N ALA A 285 -7.27 14.21 -11.89
CA ALA A 285 -8.19 13.74 -10.86
C ALA A 285 -8.05 14.51 -9.54
N SER A 286 -6.83 14.92 -9.15
CA SER A 286 -6.59 15.65 -7.89
C SER A 286 -7.02 17.12 -7.91
N LYS A 287 -7.46 17.66 -9.06
CA LYS A 287 -7.97 19.04 -9.18
C LYS A 287 -9.46 19.17 -8.89
N HIS A 288 -10.18 18.05 -8.78
CA HIS A 288 -11.62 17.98 -8.57
C HIS A 288 -11.95 17.48 -7.17
#